data_AF-A0A0X3BP88-F1
#
_entry.id   AF-A0A0X3BP88-F1
#
_cell.length_a   1.000
_cell.length_b   1.000
_cell.length_c   1.000
_cell.angle_alpha   90.00
_cell.angle_beta   90.00
_cell.angle_gamma   90.00
#
_symmetry.space_group_name_H-M   'P 1'
#
loop_
_entity.id
_entity.type
_entity.pdbx_description
1 polymer ?
#
loop_
_entity_poly.entity_id
_entity_poly.type
_entity_poly.pdbx_seq_one_letter_code
_entity_poly.pdbx_strand_id
1 'polypeptide(L)'
;MLPGRGGEPLRVLYRADLQMEPARSRPLAPEEIAEQFTRTGGTPFVIRRLDLRYPGGLFAPLSALNRVRRTFLEKVEEAVVAAHRPGPDAVRAARERAEAAISGLVRTGGVANRLPSVSVYTDTLEGVEAAVRGGARTVYFEPAGPVVPALLEEAAALCRAGGADAVWKWPSITRRAFLDAAAPLLPSLYDAGVHGVMVSGLGAADAVREAEPRMRLFGAAGLNVWNHRTTRVLAPLFLRCTASPELPAADLARLAELTGGRPRCSRCSCRATSRRW
;
A
#
# COMPACT_ATOMS: atom_id res chain seq x y z
N MET A 1 -3.57 32.75 8.52
CA MET A 1 -5.03 32.61 8.52
C MET A 1 -5.36 31.13 8.48
N LEU A 2 -6.40 30.69 9.19
CA LEU A 2 -6.82 29.29 9.15
C LEU A 2 -7.58 29.06 7.84
N PRO A 3 -7.16 28.11 6.99
CA PRO A 3 -7.84 27.83 5.74
C PRO A 3 -9.20 27.18 6.04
N GLY A 4 -10.26 27.79 5.55
CA GLY A 4 -11.57 27.17 5.46
C GLY A 4 -11.70 26.36 4.17
N ARG A 5 -12.76 25.55 4.10
CA ARG A 5 -13.07 24.74 2.92
C ARG A 5 -13.42 25.67 1.76
N GLY A 6 -12.69 25.57 0.64
CA GLY A 6 -12.85 26.46 -0.52
C GLY A 6 -11.94 27.70 -0.52
N GLY A 7 -11.00 27.81 0.44
CA GLY A 7 -10.01 28.89 0.46
C GLY A 7 -10.44 30.15 1.23
N GLU A 8 -11.68 30.22 1.70
CA GLU A 8 -12.14 31.31 2.56
C GLU A 8 -11.54 31.20 3.96
N PRO A 9 -11.13 32.33 4.59
CA PRO A 9 -10.55 32.29 5.93
C PRO A 9 -11.62 31.98 6.99
N LEU A 10 -11.35 30.97 7.82
CA LEU A 10 -12.21 30.63 8.95
C LEU A 10 -12.14 31.74 10.02
N ARG A 11 -13.30 32.24 10.46
CA ARG A 11 -13.43 33.24 11.53
C ARG A 11 -14.13 32.62 12.72
N VAL A 12 -13.54 32.79 13.91
CA VAL A 12 -14.08 32.29 15.18
C VAL A 12 -14.21 33.47 16.14
N LEU A 13 -15.42 33.69 16.64
CA LEU A 13 -15.70 34.70 17.66
C LEU A 13 -16.01 33.98 18.97
N TYR A 14 -15.33 34.40 20.04
CA TYR A 14 -15.53 33.87 21.38
C TYR A 14 -15.61 35.01 22.37
N ARG A 15 -16.65 34.99 23.20
CA ARG A 15 -16.82 35.91 24.33
C ARG A 15 -16.64 35.10 25.61
N ALA A 16 -15.59 35.41 26.35
CA ALA A 16 -15.35 34.80 27.65
C ALA A 16 -16.31 35.34 28.70
N ASP A 17 -16.68 34.50 29.65
CA ASP A 17 -17.36 34.89 30.89
C ASP A 17 -16.34 35.32 31.96
N LEU A 18 -15.41 36.19 31.57
CA LEU A 18 -14.39 36.77 32.45
C LEU A 18 -14.70 38.25 32.63
N GLN A 19 -14.90 38.66 33.88
CA GLN A 19 -14.97 40.07 34.25
C GLN A 19 -13.64 40.49 34.86
N MET A 20 -13.02 41.52 34.30
CA MET A 20 -11.82 42.13 34.89
C MET A 20 -12.26 43.26 35.83
N GLU A 21 -11.61 43.38 36.98
CA GLU A 21 -11.94 44.37 37.99
C GLU A 21 -10.90 45.50 38.02
N PRO A 22 -11.25 46.72 38.49
CA PRO A 22 -10.25 47.77 38.72
C PRO A 22 -9.13 47.28 39.64
N ALA A 23 -7.88 47.48 39.21
CA ALA A 23 -6.72 47.02 39.95
C ALA A 23 -6.51 47.86 41.22
N ARG A 24 -6.32 47.20 42.37
CA ARG A 24 -6.07 47.87 43.66
C ARG A 24 -4.60 48.21 43.90
N SER A 25 -3.67 47.45 43.32
CA SER A 25 -2.22 47.61 43.57
C SER A 25 -1.39 47.46 42.29
N ARG A 26 -1.66 46.45 41.47
CA ARG A 26 -0.95 46.21 40.21
C ARG A 26 -1.93 45.87 39.08
N PRO A 27 -2.18 46.79 38.12
CA PRO A 27 -2.94 46.46 36.93
C PRO A 27 -2.15 45.52 36.02
N LEU A 28 -2.86 44.73 35.22
CA LEU A 28 -2.24 43.93 34.18
C LEU A 28 -1.76 44.84 33.05
N ALA A 29 -0.52 44.65 32.62
CA ALA A 29 0.02 45.31 31.44
C ALA A 29 -0.43 44.60 30.14
N PRO A 30 -0.55 45.32 29.01
CA PRO A 30 -0.85 44.72 27.71
C PRO A 30 0.09 43.56 27.33
N GLU A 31 1.37 43.67 27.68
CA GLU A 31 2.41 42.68 27.40
C GLU A 31 2.19 41.39 28.20
N GLU A 32 1.78 41.51 29.46
CA GLU A 32 1.47 40.35 30.32
C GLU A 32 0.25 39.58 29.79
N ILE A 33 -0.77 40.31 29.30
CA ILE A 33 -1.93 39.69 28.63
C ILE A 33 -1.48 38.99 27.35
N ALA A 34 -0.70 39.67 26.50
CA ALA A 34 -0.21 39.10 25.25
C ALA A 34 0.63 37.83 25.46
N GLU A 35 1.49 37.81 26.47
CA GLU A 35 2.30 36.66 26.82
C GLU A 35 1.43 35.46 27.23
N GLN A 36 0.36 35.68 28.00
CA GLN A 36 -0.55 34.57 28.33
C GLN A 36 -1.24 34.03 27.08
N PHE A 37 -1.72 34.88 26.18
CA PHE A 37 -2.48 34.42 25.00
C PHE A 37 -1.62 33.76 23.92
N THR A 38 -0.36 34.17 23.75
CA THR A 38 0.56 33.62 22.73
C THR A 38 1.09 32.23 23.05
N ARG A 39 0.98 31.77 24.30
CA ARG A 39 1.36 30.41 24.74
C ARG A 39 0.37 29.36 24.24
N THR A 40 0.58 28.85 23.04
CA THR A 40 -0.29 27.83 22.39
C THR A 40 0.23 26.39 22.52
N GLY A 41 1.17 26.13 23.43
CA GLY A 41 1.76 24.80 23.65
C GLY A 41 0.68 23.72 23.90
N GLY A 42 0.88 22.54 23.33
CA GLY A 42 -0.08 21.43 23.39
C GLY A 42 -1.25 21.54 22.41
N THR A 43 -1.24 22.52 21.49
CA THR A 43 -2.24 22.66 20.43
C THR A 43 -1.57 22.71 19.05
N PRO A 44 -2.26 22.37 17.95
CA PRO A 44 -1.73 22.49 16.60
C PRO A 44 -1.72 23.94 16.07
N PHE A 45 -1.96 24.93 16.94
CA PHE A 45 -2.10 26.34 16.56
C PHE A 45 -0.88 27.18 16.98
N VAL A 46 -0.57 28.18 16.16
CA VAL A 46 0.37 29.25 16.51
C VAL A 46 -0.27 30.60 16.20
N ILE A 47 -0.12 31.55 17.14
CA ILE A 47 -0.60 32.91 16.95
C ILE A 47 0.49 33.70 16.22
N ARG A 48 0.22 34.07 14.96
CA ARG A 48 1.15 34.89 14.16
C ARG A 48 1.01 36.39 14.41
N ARG A 49 -0.20 36.83 14.76
CA ARG A 49 -0.54 38.23 15.03
C ARG A 49 -1.60 38.28 16.12
N LEU A 50 -1.39 39.15 17.10
CA LEU A 50 -2.32 39.44 18.19
C LEU A 50 -2.52 40.95 18.24
N ASP A 51 -3.76 41.39 18.04
CA ASP A 51 -4.15 42.79 18.23
C ASP A 51 -4.97 42.89 19.53
N LEU A 52 -4.45 43.59 20.53
CA LEU A 52 -5.08 43.75 21.84
C LEU A 52 -5.67 45.16 22.00
N ARG A 53 -6.97 45.23 22.32
CA ARG A 53 -7.63 46.48 22.72
C ARG A 53 -7.95 46.41 24.21
N TYR A 54 -7.19 47.14 25.01
CA TYR A 54 -7.27 47.10 26.47
C TYR A 54 -7.17 48.52 27.05
N PRO A 55 -8.16 48.97 27.85
CA PRO A 55 -8.20 50.34 28.36
C PRO A 55 -7.18 50.62 29.48
N GLY A 56 -6.50 49.60 30.01
CA GLY A 56 -5.61 49.76 31.17
C GLY A 56 -6.34 49.73 32.51
N GLY A 57 -5.58 49.64 33.61
CA GLY A 57 -6.11 49.81 34.98
C GLY A 57 -6.92 48.63 35.54
N LEU A 58 -7.03 47.52 34.83
CA LEU A 58 -7.81 46.35 35.25
C LEU A 58 -6.90 45.20 35.72
N PHE A 59 -7.49 44.28 36.49
CA PHE A 59 -6.85 43.09 37.02
C PHE A 59 -7.71 41.85 36.73
N ALA A 60 -7.03 40.75 36.43
CA ALA A 60 -7.59 39.41 36.42
C ALA A 60 -6.50 38.40 36.81
N PRO A 61 -6.84 37.28 37.47
CA PRO A 61 -5.86 36.22 37.72
C PRO A 61 -5.31 35.65 36.40
N LEU A 62 -4.00 35.37 36.33
CA LEU A 62 -3.38 34.75 35.14
C LEU A 62 -4.02 33.39 34.81
N SER A 63 -4.48 32.64 35.82
CA SER A 63 -5.22 31.39 35.64
C SER A 63 -6.52 31.59 34.84
N ALA A 64 -7.20 32.72 35.02
CA ALA A 64 -8.40 33.08 34.28
C ALA A 64 -8.07 33.39 32.81
N LEU A 65 -7.02 34.15 32.53
CA LEU A 65 -6.54 34.40 31.16
C LEU A 65 -6.14 33.10 30.45
N ASN A 66 -5.44 32.21 31.17
CA ASN A 66 -5.07 30.89 30.66
C ASN A 66 -6.30 30.01 30.36
N ARG A 67 -7.37 30.09 31.16
CA ARG A 67 -8.64 29.42 30.88
C ARG A 67 -9.29 29.99 29.62
N VAL A 68 -9.37 31.32 29.50
CA VAL A 68 -9.93 32.00 28.32
C VAL A 68 -9.18 31.57 27.05
N ARG A 69 -7.85 31.58 27.06
CA ARG A 69 -7.04 31.12 25.94
C ARG A 69 -7.34 29.66 25.57
N ARG A 70 -7.33 28.74 26.55
CA ARG A 70 -7.57 27.32 26.28
C ARG A 70 -8.94 27.09 25.65
N THR A 71 -9.99 27.65 26.25
CA THR A 71 -11.35 27.54 25.69
C THR A 71 -11.46 28.17 24.32
N PHE A 72 -10.78 29.29 24.06
CA PHE A 72 -10.73 29.87 22.72
C PHE A 72 -10.09 28.91 21.70
N LEU A 73 -8.95 28.32 22.03
CA LEU A 73 -8.27 27.37 21.14
C LEU A 73 -9.10 26.10 20.91
N GLU A 74 -9.82 25.61 21.91
CA GLU A 74 -10.80 24.52 21.77
C GLU A 74 -11.91 24.89 20.77
N LYS A 75 -12.48 26.11 20.87
CA LYS A 75 -13.49 26.59 19.89
C LYS A 75 -12.93 26.76 18.49
N VAL A 76 -11.66 27.15 18.36
CA VAL A 76 -10.98 27.18 17.07
C VAL A 76 -10.84 25.79 16.49
N GLU A 77 -10.45 24.79 17.29
CA GLU A 77 -10.38 23.39 16.87
C GLU A 77 -11.73 22.85 16.40
N GLU A 78 -12.78 23.04 17.20
CA GLU A 78 -14.16 22.66 16.85
C GLU A 78 -14.57 23.24 15.49
N ALA A 79 -14.30 24.54 15.27
CA ALA A 79 -14.64 25.22 14.02
C ALA A 79 -13.83 24.69 12.82
N VAL A 80 -12.53 24.40 13.00
CA VAL A 80 -11.69 23.81 11.96
C VAL A 80 -12.19 22.42 11.59
N VAL A 81 -12.46 21.56 12.58
CA VAL A 81 -12.99 20.21 12.35
C VAL A 81 -14.35 20.27 11.64
N ALA A 82 -15.26 21.14 12.10
CA ALA A 82 -16.58 21.30 11.50
C ALA A 82 -16.49 21.77 10.04
N ALA A 83 -15.62 22.74 9.73
CA ALA A 83 -15.43 23.24 8.36
C ALA A 83 -14.92 22.16 7.39
N HIS A 84 -14.14 21.19 7.87
CA HIS A 84 -13.55 20.13 7.06
C HIS A 84 -14.36 18.83 7.04
N ARG A 85 -15.41 18.70 7.87
CA ARG A 85 -16.28 17.53 7.84
C ARG A 85 -17.04 17.47 6.50
N PRO A 86 -17.10 16.30 5.83
CA PRO A 86 -17.98 16.11 4.68
C PRO A 86 -19.43 16.38 5.05
N GLY A 87 -20.16 17.11 4.19
CA GLY A 87 -21.59 17.33 4.38
C GLY A 87 -22.40 16.03 4.20
N PRO A 88 -23.68 16.00 4.64
CA PRO A 88 -24.52 14.80 4.58
C PRO A 88 -24.58 14.14 3.20
N ASP A 89 -24.63 14.94 2.13
CA ASP A 89 -24.67 14.43 0.75
C ASP A 89 -23.39 13.71 0.34
N ALA A 90 -22.23 14.25 0.72
CA ALA A 90 -20.94 13.62 0.44
C ALA A 90 -20.79 12.29 1.21
N VAL A 91 -21.30 12.24 2.45
CA VAL A 91 -21.34 11.02 3.26
C VAL A 91 -22.27 9.99 2.63
N ARG A 92 -23.49 10.39 2.23
CA ARG A 92 -24.45 9.50 1.55
C ARG A 92 -23.87 8.94 0.26
N ALA A 93 -23.31 9.80 -0.60
CA ALA A 93 -22.67 9.36 -1.84
C ALA A 93 -21.48 8.41 -1.59
N ALA A 94 -20.72 8.62 -0.52
CA ALA A 94 -19.64 7.70 -0.14
C ALA A 94 -20.18 6.34 0.31
N ARG A 95 -21.27 6.33 1.08
CA ARG A 95 -21.97 5.10 1.50
C ARG A 95 -22.51 4.32 0.30
N GLU A 96 -23.20 4.98 -0.63
CA GLU A 96 -23.72 4.34 -1.85
C GLU A 96 -22.60 3.70 -2.68
N ARG A 97 -21.47 4.40 -2.87
CA ARG A 97 -20.29 3.83 -3.54
C ARG A 97 -19.73 2.61 -2.81
N ALA A 98 -19.70 2.64 -1.47
CA ALA A 98 -19.23 1.52 -0.67
C ALA A 98 -20.16 0.31 -0.77
N GLU A 99 -21.47 0.51 -0.67
CA GLU A 99 -22.49 -0.53 -0.80
C GLU A 99 -22.48 -1.18 -2.18
N ALA A 100 -22.38 -0.38 -3.25
CA ALA A 100 -22.23 -0.88 -4.61
C ALA A 100 -20.94 -1.70 -4.78
N ALA A 101 -19.82 -1.21 -4.21
CA ALA A 101 -18.56 -1.93 -4.25
C ALA A 101 -18.63 -3.27 -3.50
N ILE A 102 -19.25 -3.31 -2.32
CA ILE A 102 -19.44 -4.52 -1.50
C ILE A 102 -20.35 -5.53 -2.21
N SER A 103 -21.47 -5.07 -2.77
CA SER A 103 -22.41 -5.92 -3.51
C SER A 103 -21.73 -6.61 -4.70
N GLY A 104 -20.83 -5.89 -5.39
CA GLY A 104 -20.02 -6.45 -6.48
C GLY A 104 -18.93 -7.44 -6.05
N LEU A 105 -18.67 -7.61 -4.73
CA LEU A 105 -17.70 -8.58 -4.21
C LEU A 105 -18.27 -10.00 -4.12
N VAL A 106 -19.60 -10.13 -4.10
CA VAL A 106 -20.27 -11.44 -4.09
C VAL A 106 -20.26 -11.99 -5.51
N ARG A 107 -19.13 -12.57 -5.90
CA ARG A 107 -19.03 -13.40 -7.11
C ARG A 107 -18.86 -14.84 -6.72
N THR A 108 -19.87 -15.64 -7.00
CA THR A 108 -19.77 -17.10 -7.01
C THR A 108 -19.01 -17.51 -8.27
N GLY A 109 -17.69 -17.58 -8.17
CA GLY A 109 -16.87 -18.30 -9.14
C GLY A 109 -16.98 -19.79 -8.86
N GLY A 110 -17.30 -20.61 -9.86
CA GLY A 110 -17.21 -22.05 -9.72
C GLY A 110 -15.75 -22.46 -9.55
N VAL A 111 -15.45 -23.29 -8.54
CA VAL A 111 -14.12 -23.88 -8.39
C VAL A 111 -13.90 -24.83 -9.55
N ALA A 112 -13.01 -24.47 -10.47
CA ALA A 112 -12.51 -25.43 -11.43
C ALA A 112 -11.75 -26.50 -10.64
N ASN A 113 -12.27 -27.73 -10.63
CA ASN A 113 -11.66 -28.87 -9.95
C ASN A 113 -10.30 -29.16 -10.59
N ARG A 114 -9.23 -28.56 -10.06
CA ARG A 114 -7.86 -28.77 -10.50
C ARG A 114 -7.13 -29.48 -9.38
N LEU A 115 -6.42 -30.56 -9.74
CA LEU A 115 -5.49 -31.20 -8.81
C LEU A 115 -4.45 -30.17 -8.38
N PRO A 116 -4.12 -30.09 -7.08
CA PRO A 116 -3.08 -29.21 -6.59
C PRO A 116 -1.74 -29.58 -7.23
N SER A 117 -0.90 -28.59 -7.49
CA SER A 117 0.47 -28.78 -7.97
C SER A 117 1.46 -28.20 -6.96
N VAL A 118 2.56 -28.90 -6.73
CA VAL A 118 3.62 -28.45 -5.81
C VAL A 118 4.62 -27.58 -6.56
N SER A 119 5.07 -26.50 -5.91
CA SER A 119 6.21 -25.68 -6.36
C SER A 119 7.23 -25.60 -5.23
N VAL A 120 8.52 -25.65 -5.55
CA VAL A 120 9.62 -25.71 -4.57
C VAL A 120 10.54 -24.51 -4.75
N TYR A 121 10.99 -23.92 -3.65
CA TYR A 121 12.06 -22.92 -3.63
C TYR A 121 13.38 -23.58 -3.29
N THR A 122 14.45 -23.20 -3.99
CA THR A 122 15.81 -23.68 -3.71
C THR A 122 16.85 -22.73 -4.30
N ASP A 123 18.06 -22.76 -3.75
CA ASP A 123 19.22 -21.96 -4.13
C ASP A 123 20.39 -22.80 -4.66
N THR A 124 20.25 -24.13 -4.74
CA THR A 124 21.28 -25.04 -5.28
C THR A 124 20.76 -25.93 -6.41
N LEU A 125 21.66 -26.40 -7.29
CA LEU A 125 21.30 -27.32 -8.37
C LEU A 125 20.86 -28.69 -7.82
N GLU A 126 21.49 -29.17 -6.74
CA GLU A 126 21.09 -30.42 -6.09
C GLU A 126 19.64 -30.32 -5.58
N GLY A 127 19.25 -29.15 -5.09
CA GLY A 127 17.87 -28.87 -4.70
C GLY A 127 16.91 -28.82 -5.89
N VAL A 128 17.35 -28.27 -7.03
CA VAL A 128 16.59 -28.33 -8.29
C VAL A 128 16.36 -29.79 -8.70
N GLU A 129 17.40 -30.61 -8.74
CA GLU A 129 17.29 -32.03 -9.08
C GLU A 129 16.36 -32.78 -8.12
N ALA A 130 16.51 -32.54 -6.82
CA ALA A 130 15.67 -33.17 -5.80
C ALA A 130 14.19 -32.77 -5.96
N ALA A 131 13.91 -31.49 -6.23
CA ALA A 131 12.55 -31.00 -6.46
C ALA A 131 11.92 -31.65 -7.70
N VAL A 132 12.69 -31.73 -8.80
CA VAL A 132 12.24 -32.37 -10.05
C VAL A 132 11.96 -33.86 -9.83
N ARG A 133 12.89 -34.60 -9.18
CA ARG A 133 12.72 -36.01 -8.85
C ARG A 133 11.53 -36.26 -7.93
N GLY A 134 11.23 -35.31 -7.03
CA GLY A 134 10.07 -35.32 -6.15
C GLY A 134 8.74 -34.98 -6.85
N GLY A 135 8.75 -34.68 -8.15
CA GLY A 135 7.55 -34.37 -8.93
C GLY A 135 7.05 -32.93 -8.78
N ALA A 136 7.90 -32.00 -8.36
CA ALA A 136 7.55 -30.58 -8.34
C ALA A 136 7.23 -30.09 -9.75
N ARG A 137 6.10 -29.41 -9.93
CA ARG A 137 5.70 -28.86 -11.23
C ARG A 137 6.46 -27.59 -11.59
N THR A 138 6.96 -26.88 -10.58
CA THR A 138 7.67 -25.61 -10.75
C THR A 138 8.76 -25.49 -9.71
N VAL A 139 9.94 -25.06 -10.13
CA VAL A 139 11.08 -24.80 -9.25
C VAL A 139 11.42 -23.31 -9.33
N TYR A 140 11.32 -22.63 -8.19
CA TYR A 140 11.75 -21.26 -8.01
C TYR A 140 13.20 -21.28 -7.55
N PHE A 141 14.11 -20.94 -8.47
CA PHE A 141 15.54 -21.02 -8.24
C PHE A 141 16.11 -19.64 -7.92
N GLU A 142 16.67 -19.47 -6.72
CA GLU A 142 17.29 -18.23 -6.23
C GLU A 142 18.76 -18.51 -5.85
N PRO A 143 19.68 -18.65 -6.82
CA PRO A 143 21.07 -18.97 -6.51
C PRO A 143 21.72 -17.89 -5.65
N ALA A 144 22.47 -18.32 -4.64
CA ALA A 144 23.23 -17.41 -3.80
C ALA A 144 24.40 -16.78 -4.56
N GLY A 145 24.64 -15.48 -4.33
CA GLY A 145 25.78 -14.77 -4.89
C GLY A 145 25.48 -14.05 -6.22
N PRO A 146 26.49 -13.84 -7.09
CA PRO A 146 26.32 -13.09 -8.33
C PRO A 146 25.44 -13.85 -9.33
N VAL A 147 24.83 -13.12 -10.26
CA VAL A 147 24.04 -13.72 -11.33
C VAL A 147 24.98 -14.43 -12.32
N VAL A 148 24.88 -15.76 -12.38
CA VAL A 148 25.65 -16.60 -13.29
C VAL A 148 24.69 -17.25 -14.30
N PRO A 149 24.66 -16.82 -15.58
CA PRO A 149 23.73 -17.35 -16.58
C PRO A 149 23.80 -18.87 -16.75
N ALA A 150 25.00 -19.44 -16.81
CA ALA A 150 25.20 -20.88 -16.97
C ALA A 150 24.48 -21.72 -15.89
N LEU A 151 24.45 -21.22 -14.66
CA LEU A 151 23.77 -21.87 -13.54
C LEU A 151 22.24 -21.87 -13.72
N LEU A 152 21.69 -20.78 -14.24
CA LEU A 152 20.25 -20.66 -14.54
C LEU A 152 19.86 -21.55 -15.73
N GLU A 153 20.72 -21.64 -16.74
CA GLU A 153 20.54 -22.51 -17.91
C GLU A 153 20.57 -23.99 -17.52
N GLU A 154 21.51 -24.38 -16.65
CA GLU A 154 21.61 -25.74 -16.12
C GLU A 154 20.38 -26.11 -15.29
N ALA A 155 19.94 -25.23 -14.39
CA ALA A 155 18.69 -25.42 -13.64
C ALA A 155 17.48 -25.57 -14.56
N ALA A 156 17.42 -24.80 -15.66
CA ALA A 156 16.37 -24.92 -16.67
C ALA A 156 16.44 -26.24 -17.45
N ALA A 157 17.63 -26.72 -17.79
CA ALA A 157 17.82 -28.02 -18.44
C ALA A 157 17.34 -29.18 -17.55
N LEU A 158 17.72 -29.17 -16.26
CA LEU A 158 17.28 -30.16 -15.27
C LEU A 158 15.75 -30.17 -15.11
N CYS A 159 15.15 -28.99 -14.98
CA CYS A 159 13.69 -28.87 -14.90
C CYS A 159 13.01 -29.39 -16.16
N ARG A 160 13.52 -29.04 -17.35
CA ARG A 160 12.96 -29.48 -18.64
C ARG A 160 13.01 -30.99 -18.80
N ALA A 161 14.11 -31.62 -18.39
CA ALA A 161 14.29 -33.07 -18.46
C ALA A 161 13.26 -33.83 -17.61
N GLY A 162 12.85 -33.28 -16.47
CA GLY A 162 11.82 -33.86 -15.60
C GLY A 162 10.41 -33.25 -15.74
N GLY A 163 10.17 -32.42 -16.76
CA GLY A 163 8.84 -31.85 -17.03
C GLY A 163 8.39 -30.76 -16.05
N ALA A 164 9.31 -30.10 -15.35
CA ALA A 164 9.06 -28.98 -14.46
C ALA A 164 9.31 -27.62 -15.13
N ASP A 165 8.59 -26.59 -14.68
CA ASP A 165 8.87 -25.19 -15.05
C ASP A 165 10.04 -24.65 -14.20
N ALA A 166 11.15 -24.24 -14.82
CA ALA A 166 12.18 -23.44 -14.16
C ALA A 166 11.76 -21.96 -14.12
N VAL A 167 11.86 -21.36 -12.94
CA VAL A 167 11.54 -19.94 -12.72
C VAL A 167 12.67 -19.31 -11.93
N TRP A 168 13.30 -18.28 -12.50
CA TRP A 168 14.34 -17.53 -11.81
C TRP A 168 13.71 -16.61 -10.77
N LYS A 169 14.00 -16.86 -9.50
CA LYS A 169 13.55 -16.01 -8.40
C LYS A 169 14.56 -14.88 -8.19
N TRP A 170 14.07 -13.65 -8.31
CA TRP A 170 14.85 -12.45 -8.00
C TRP A 170 14.83 -12.14 -6.51
N PRO A 171 15.87 -11.46 -5.97
CA PRO A 171 15.91 -11.07 -4.56
C PRO A 171 14.69 -10.28 -4.13
N SER A 172 14.29 -10.47 -2.87
CA SER A 172 13.13 -9.76 -2.29
C SER A 172 13.26 -8.24 -2.33
N ILE A 173 14.49 -7.73 -2.22
CA ILE A 173 14.82 -6.31 -2.39
C ILE A 173 15.67 -6.18 -3.66
N THR A 174 15.03 -5.86 -4.77
CA THR A 174 15.67 -5.72 -6.07
C THR A 174 16.29 -4.32 -6.22
N ARG A 175 17.52 -4.15 -5.76
CA ARG A 175 18.26 -2.87 -5.88
C ARG A 175 18.60 -2.58 -7.35
N ARG A 176 18.83 -1.30 -7.67
CA ARG A 176 19.21 -0.84 -9.02
C ARG A 176 20.38 -1.66 -9.61
N ALA A 177 21.45 -1.86 -8.85
CA ALA A 177 22.61 -2.63 -9.30
C ALA A 177 22.26 -4.08 -9.72
N PHE A 178 21.30 -4.73 -9.05
CA PHE A 178 20.82 -6.05 -9.46
C PHE A 178 20.01 -5.95 -10.76
N LEU A 179 19.10 -4.98 -10.87
CA LEU A 179 18.30 -4.78 -12.08
C LEU A 179 19.18 -4.56 -13.32
N ASP A 180 20.19 -3.71 -13.18
CA ASP A 180 21.11 -3.36 -14.27
C ASP A 180 21.94 -4.56 -14.74
N ALA A 181 22.23 -5.51 -13.84
CA ALA A 181 22.92 -6.76 -14.16
C ALA A 181 21.98 -7.85 -14.68
N ALA A 182 20.77 -7.97 -14.12
CA ALA A 182 19.86 -9.07 -14.35
C ALA A 182 18.98 -8.88 -15.60
N ALA A 183 18.44 -7.67 -15.81
CA ALA A 183 17.50 -7.41 -16.89
C ALA A 183 18.09 -7.64 -18.29
N PRO A 184 19.33 -7.22 -18.60
CA PRO A 184 19.94 -7.45 -19.93
C PRO A 184 20.14 -8.93 -20.28
N LEU A 185 20.16 -9.83 -19.28
CA LEU A 185 20.33 -11.27 -19.49
C LEU A 185 19.02 -11.98 -19.87
N LEU A 186 17.87 -11.34 -19.65
CA LEU A 186 16.57 -11.98 -19.83
C LEU A 186 16.31 -12.48 -21.25
N PRO A 187 16.66 -11.75 -22.34
CA PRO A 187 16.47 -12.26 -23.70
C PRO A 187 17.26 -13.55 -23.99
N SER A 188 18.56 -13.58 -23.63
CA SER A 188 19.39 -14.77 -23.86
C SER A 188 18.95 -15.95 -23.00
N LEU A 189 18.60 -15.70 -21.73
CA LEU A 189 18.08 -16.73 -20.83
C LEU A 189 16.72 -17.27 -21.31
N TYR A 190 15.87 -16.43 -21.89
CA TYR A 190 14.61 -16.86 -22.49
C TYR A 190 14.87 -17.84 -23.64
N ASP A 191 15.80 -17.52 -24.52
CA ASP A 191 16.15 -18.39 -25.66
C ASP A 191 16.83 -19.70 -25.19
N ALA A 192 17.54 -19.68 -24.07
CA ALA A 192 18.08 -20.88 -23.39
C ALA A 192 17.01 -21.67 -22.60
N GLY A 193 15.79 -21.14 -22.48
CA GLY A 193 14.63 -21.84 -21.94
C GLY A 193 14.23 -21.49 -20.51
N VAL A 194 14.78 -20.42 -19.94
CA VAL A 194 14.28 -19.81 -18.70
C VAL A 194 13.10 -18.89 -19.08
N HIS A 195 11.88 -19.41 -19.00
CA HIS A 195 10.69 -18.69 -19.45
C HIS A 195 9.87 -18.07 -18.31
N GLY A 196 10.42 -17.98 -17.10
CA GLY A 196 9.73 -17.41 -15.96
C GLY A 196 10.65 -16.67 -15.01
N VAL A 197 10.17 -15.53 -14.51
CA VAL A 197 10.83 -14.77 -13.43
C VAL A 197 9.84 -14.53 -12.31
N MET A 198 10.31 -14.75 -11.08
CA MET A 198 9.54 -14.50 -9.86
C MET A 198 10.05 -13.28 -9.11
N VAL A 199 9.18 -12.30 -8.89
CA VAL A 199 9.53 -11.00 -8.30
C VAL A 199 8.72 -10.72 -7.04
N SER A 200 9.30 -9.92 -6.14
CA SER A 200 8.67 -9.52 -4.88
C SER A 200 8.11 -8.09 -4.90
N GLY A 201 8.21 -7.37 -6.03
CA GLY A 201 7.72 -6.00 -6.18
C GLY A 201 7.36 -5.64 -7.61
N LEU A 202 6.46 -4.67 -7.78
CA LEU A 202 5.95 -4.27 -9.11
C LEU A 202 7.02 -3.60 -9.98
N GLY A 203 7.93 -2.81 -9.40
CA GLY A 203 9.02 -2.20 -10.16
C GLY A 203 9.96 -3.23 -10.80
N ALA A 204 10.21 -4.35 -10.12
CA ALA A 204 10.95 -5.47 -10.70
C ALA A 204 10.15 -6.19 -11.80
N ALA A 205 8.82 -6.33 -11.62
CA ALA A 205 7.95 -6.89 -12.65
C ALA A 205 7.96 -6.05 -13.94
N ASP A 206 7.94 -4.72 -13.80
CA ASP A 206 8.02 -3.80 -14.93
C ASP A 206 9.38 -3.92 -15.64
N ALA A 207 10.48 -3.97 -14.90
CA ALA A 207 11.82 -4.16 -15.47
C ALA A 207 11.95 -5.47 -16.27
N VAL A 208 11.39 -6.57 -15.76
CA VAL A 208 11.36 -7.85 -16.49
C VAL A 208 10.58 -7.72 -17.79
N ARG A 209 9.40 -7.11 -17.75
CA ARG A 209 8.52 -6.97 -18.92
C ARG A 209 9.12 -6.04 -19.98
N GLU A 210 9.82 -5.00 -19.55
CA GLU A 210 10.51 -4.08 -20.46
C GLU A 210 11.67 -4.76 -21.18
N ALA A 211 12.47 -5.56 -20.47
CA ALA A 211 13.62 -6.25 -21.04
C ALA A 211 13.25 -7.48 -21.89
N GLU A 212 12.26 -8.27 -21.48
CA GLU A 212 11.77 -9.44 -22.23
C GLU A 212 10.25 -9.65 -22.03
N PRO A 213 9.41 -9.09 -22.92
CA PRO A 213 7.94 -9.15 -22.78
C PRO A 213 7.34 -10.56 -22.80
N ARG A 214 8.05 -11.57 -23.32
CA ARG A 214 7.58 -12.96 -23.37
C ARG A 214 7.74 -13.67 -22.03
N MET A 215 8.49 -13.11 -21.10
CA MET A 215 8.76 -13.72 -19.80
C MET A 215 7.49 -13.87 -18.97
N ARG A 216 7.25 -15.08 -18.43
CA ARG A 216 6.11 -15.31 -17.53
C ARG A 216 6.43 -14.75 -16.15
N LEU A 217 5.56 -13.88 -15.63
CA LEU A 217 5.75 -13.31 -14.30
C LEU A 217 5.11 -14.17 -13.21
N PHE A 218 5.87 -14.39 -12.15
CA PHE A 218 5.43 -15.04 -10.91
C PHE A 218 5.57 -14.05 -9.75
N GLY A 219 4.59 -14.04 -8.86
CA GLY A 219 4.53 -13.12 -7.73
C GLY A 219 4.95 -13.79 -6.43
N ALA A 220 5.98 -13.28 -5.76
CA ALA A 220 6.39 -13.75 -4.45
C ALA A 220 5.62 -13.08 -3.30
N ALA A 221 5.83 -13.58 -2.08
CA ALA A 221 5.14 -13.11 -0.88
C ALA A 221 5.29 -11.59 -0.66
N GLY A 222 6.39 -10.98 -1.11
CA GLY A 222 6.60 -9.53 -1.03
C GLY A 222 5.57 -8.68 -1.79
N LEU A 223 4.79 -9.26 -2.71
CA LEU A 223 3.67 -8.56 -3.36
C LEU A 223 2.47 -8.33 -2.43
N ASN A 224 2.46 -8.94 -1.25
CA ASN A 224 1.43 -8.72 -0.23
C ASN A 224 0.02 -8.96 -0.78
N VAL A 225 -0.21 -10.16 -1.32
CA VAL A 225 -1.55 -10.58 -1.76
C VAL A 225 -2.39 -10.94 -0.54
N TRP A 226 -3.12 -9.93 -0.03
CA TRP A 226 -3.93 -10.01 1.20
C TRP A 226 -5.44 -10.06 0.96
N ASN A 227 -5.91 -9.68 -0.22
CA ASN A 227 -7.35 -9.60 -0.47
C ASN A 227 -7.66 -9.70 -1.97
N HIS A 228 -8.95 -9.84 -2.26
CA HIS A 228 -9.47 -10.04 -3.60
C HIS A 228 -9.18 -8.85 -4.52
N ARG A 229 -9.01 -7.63 -3.99
CA ARG A 229 -8.66 -6.45 -4.80
C ARG A 229 -7.24 -6.53 -5.28
N THR A 230 -6.30 -6.85 -4.39
CA THR A 230 -4.90 -7.08 -4.77
C THR A 230 -4.85 -8.19 -5.82
N THR A 231 -5.51 -9.31 -5.57
CA THR A 231 -5.58 -10.42 -6.54
C THR A 231 -6.16 -9.97 -7.89
N ARG A 232 -7.25 -9.19 -7.90
CA ARG A 232 -7.87 -8.69 -9.14
C ARG A 232 -6.93 -7.78 -9.95
N VAL A 233 -6.15 -6.94 -9.27
CA VAL A 233 -5.19 -6.04 -9.92
C VAL A 233 -3.98 -6.81 -10.46
N LEU A 234 -3.52 -7.84 -9.74
CA LEU A 234 -2.33 -8.59 -10.10
C LEU A 234 -2.59 -9.75 -11.07
N ALA A 235 -3.78 -10.33 -11.08
CA ALA A 235 -4.14 -11.50 -11.91
C ALA A 235 -3.89 -11.33 -13.42
N PRO A 236 -4.06 -10.14 -14.04
CA PRO A 236 -3.70 -9.96 -15.45
C PRO A 236 -2.20 -9.98 -15.71
N LEU A 237 -1.38 -9.61 -14.71
CA LEU A 237 0.06 -9.45 -14.85
C LEU A 237 0.83 -10.73 -14.50
N PHE A 238 0.38 -11.47 -13.49
CA PHE A 238 1.08 -12.62 -12.94
C PHE A 238 0.39 -13.94 -13.29
N LEU A 239 1.19 -14.93 -13.69
CA LEU A 239 0.74 -16.29 -13.94
C LEU A 239 0.31 -16.99 -12.64
N ARG A 240 1.06 -16.77 -11.56
CA ARG A 240 0.78 -17.24 -10.19
C ARG A 240 1.30 -16.21 -9.18
N CYS A 241 0.66 -16.12 -8.02
CA CYS A 241 1.15 -15.34 -6.89
C CYS A 241 1.13 -16.17 -5.61
N THR A 242 2.10 -15.94 -4.74
CA THR A 242 2.09 -16.42 -3.36
C THR A 242 1.18 -15.51 -2.53
N ALA A 243 0.17 -16.11 -1.89
CA ALA A 243 -0.67 -15.39 -0.93
C ALA A 243 0.14 -15.02 0.33
N SER A 244 -0.30 -13.99 1.05
CA SER A 244 0.31 -13.64 2.33
C SER A 244 0.20 -14.81 3.33
N PRO A 245 1.28 -15.16 4.07
CA PRO A 245 1.22 -16.20 5.10
C PRO A 245 0.30 -15.84 6.27
N GLU A 246 0.00 -14.56 6.43
CA GLU A 246 -0.85 -14.01 7.49
C GLU A 246 -2.35 -14.06 7.16
N LEU A 247 -2.71 -14.57 5.97
CA LEU A 247 -4.12 -14.72 5.59
C LEU A 247 -4.75 -15.91 6.32
N PRO A 248 -5.90 -15.72 7.00
CA PRO A 248 -6.66 -16.84 7.54
C PRO A 248 -7.02 -17.86 6.45
N ALA A 249 -6.99 -19.15 6.79
CA ALA A 249 -7.27 -20.23 5.84
C ALA A 249 -8.63 -20.07 5.12
N ALA A 250 -9.65 -19.58 5.83
CA ALA A 250 -10.96 -19.30 5.25
C ALA A 250 -10.92 -18.19 4.19
N ASP A 251 -10.10 -17.16 4.40
CA ASP A 251 -9.93 -16.08 3.42
C ASP A 251 -9.10 -16.53 2.23
N LEU A 252 -8.06 -17.34 2.47
CA LEU A 252 -7.28 -17.95 1.39
C LEU A 252 -8.14 -18.82 0.48
N ALA A 253 -9.02 -19.65 1.06
CA ALA A 253 -9.98 -20.47 0.31
C ALA A 253 -10.89 -19.59 -0.55
N ARG A 254 -11.48 -18.53 0.02
CA ARG A 254 -12.29 -17.56 -0.72
C ARG A 254 -11.53 -16.87 -1.86
N LEU A 255 -10.25 -16.53 -1.65
CA LEU A 255 -9.41 -15.93 -2.69
C LEU A 255 -9.15 -16.91 -3.84
N ALA A 256 -8.93 -18.18 -3.53
CA ALA A 256 -8.73 -19.21 -4.55
C ALA A 256 -9.98 -19.37 -5.43
N GLU A 257 -11.18 -19.37 -4.85
CA GLU A 257 -12.47 -19.45 -5.58
C GLU A 257 -12.64 -18.31 -6.60
N LEU A 258 -12.29 -17.08 -6.20
CA LEU A 258 -12.42 -15.89 -7.06
C LEU A 258 -11.47 -15.91 -8.27
N THR A 259 -10.36 -16.64 -8.18
CA THR A 259 -9.33 -16.72 -9.24
C THR A 259 -9.50 -17.91 -10.19
N GLY A 260 -10.34 -18.89 -9.83
CA GLY A 260 -10.58 -20.10 -10.61
C GLY A 260 -11.19 -19.84 -11.99
N GLY A 261 -11.86 -18.69 -12.17
CA GLY A 261 -12.38 -18.24 -13.45
C GLY A 261 -11.45 -17.24 -14.14
N ARG A 262 -10.47 -17.71 -14.93
CA ARG A 262 -9.83 -16.80 -15.90
C ARG A 262 -10.91 -16.30 -16.88
N PRO A 263 -11.08 -14.98 -17.09
CA PRO A 263 -11.77 -14.50 -18.26
C PRO A 263 -10.97 -14.96 -19.47
N ARG A 264 -11.63 -15.64 -20.42
CA ARG A 264 -11.05 -15.84 -21.76
C ARG A 264 -10.79 -14.44 -22.32
N CYS A 265 -9.52 -14.06 -22.45
CA CYS A 265 -9.15 -12.81 -23.11
C CYS A 265 -9.67 -12.87 -24.55
N SER A 266 -10.64 -12.03 -24.89
CA SER A 266 -11.24 -11.94 -26.22
C SER A 266 -10.38 -11.20 -27.24
N ARG A 267 -9.10 -10.92 -26.93
CA ARG A 267 -8.20 -10.14 -27.80
C ARG A 267 -6.80 -10.71 -28.05
N CYS A 268 -6.53 -11.96 -27.69
CA CYS A 268 -5.33 -12.65 -28.18
C CYS A 268 -5.71 -13.90 -28.96
N SER A 269 -5.53 -13.85 -30.27
CA SER A 269 -5.56 -14.99 -31.20
C SER A 269 -4.34 -15.89 -31.04
N CYS A 270 -3.91 -16.19 -29.80
CA CYS A 270 -2.91 -17.21 -29.55
C CYS A 270 -3.66 -18.50 -29.21
N ARG A 271 -3.72 -19.39 -30.21
CA ARG A 271 -4.35 -20.70 -30.14
C ARG A 271 -3.92 -21.40 -28.85
N ALA A 272 -4.91 -21.72 -28.01
CA ALA A 272 -4.79 -22.78 -27.04
C ALA A 272 -4.59 -24.08 -27.83
N THR A 273 -3.35 -24.55 -27.95
CA THR A 273 -3.11 -25.96 -28.23
C THR A 273 -3.47 -26.73 -26.97
N SER A 274 -4.73 -27.17 -26.95
CA SER A 274 -5.11 -28.36 -26.22
C SER A 274 -4.21 -29.51 -26.66
N ARG A 275 -3.31 -29.96 -25.81
CA ARG A 275 -2.86 -31.35 -25.85
C ARG A 275 -2.98 -31.91 -24.45
N ARG A 276 -3.98 -32.77 -24.31
CA ARG A 276 -3.94 -33.93 -23.41
C ARG A 276 -2.61 -34.63 -23.69
N TRP A 277 -1.76 -34.75 -22.68
CA TRP A 277 -1.25 -35.97 -22.03
C TRP A 277 -0.44 -35.50 -20.82
#